data_AF-A0A7X7SH49-F1
#
_entry.id   AF-A0A7X7SH49-F1
#
_cell.length_a   1.000
_cell.length_b   1.000
_cell.length_c   1.000
_cell.angle_alpha   90.00
_cell.angle_beta   90.00
_cell.angle_gamma   90.00
#
_symmetry.space_group_name_H-M   'P 1'
#
loop_
_entity.id
_entity.type
_entity.pdbx_description
1 polymer ?
#
loop_
_entity_poly.entity_id
_entity_poly.type
_entity_poly.pdbx_seq_one_letter_code
_entity_poly.pdbx_strand_id
1 'polypeptide(L)'
;MAHAGARRLAVLCVSLLAAPAGVFAQDADPFAALEWRNIGPNRGGRSIAVAGSDARPLEYYFGATGGGLWKTTDGGTTWEPVTDGQINSASVGSIAVCPANPDVVYIGTGETQLRGNIQAGDGLYKSTDAGKTWQHIGLRETRNFSRVRVHPTNCDIVFAGGFGEYGVENEDRGLYRSRDGGRTWEKVLYRDAKTGAVDISIDPKNPDVIYAALWDAFRKPWAMSSGGPGSGLFKSTDGGTTWTEITRNPGLPRDQVIGKIGVSVSGADPNRVYAIIEADSGGVFRSDDGGATWQLMNTERKLRQRAFYYTRIYADPVDVDRVYVVNVQFWRSDDGGKTFDTQIRVPHGDNHDLWIASNDNQRMINANDGGGNVSFNGGRTWTEQDYPTAQLYRIGVTAHEPYHVCGGQQDNSTVCVPSKGWDHLAATDQFFYAPGGCESGYVSNDPEVINIFYAGCYGGALDRFDYVSGQRRPVNVWPENPMGWSSKDLKERVQWTFPIVFSRSGPKTLYTTSQHVWKSTNEGQSWERISPDLTRAEPSTMEASGGPITKDQTGVETYPTVFALATSPHDPNVLWAGTDDGIVQVTRDGGANWTDV
;
A
#
# COMPACT_ATOMS: atom_id res chain seq x y z
N MET A 1 -45.69 -90.42 11.66
CA MET A 1 -45.21 -90.27 13.05
C MET A 1 -44.00 -89.36 13.02
N ALA A 2 -44.07 -88.26 13.78
CA ALA A 2 -43.06 -87.22 13.85
C ALA A 2 -41.85 -87.66 14.69
N HIS A 3 -40.63 -87.29 14.27
CA HIS A 3 -39.78 -86.34 15.01
C HIS A 3 -38.38 -86.20 14.39
N ALA A 4 -38.05 -84.93 14.15
CA ALA A 4 -36.78 -84.21 14.16
C ALA A 4 -35.44 -84.94 14.36
N GLY A 5 -34.46 -84.55 13.53
CA GLY A 5 -33.02 -84.67 13.79
C GLY A 5 -32.24 -83.71 12.88
N ALA A 6 -31.74 -82.60 13.45
CA ALA A 6 -31.12 -81.47 12.75
C ALA A 6 -29.77 -81.80 12.08
N ARG A 7 -29.51 -81.22 10.90
CA ARG A 7 -28.18 -81.14 10.27
C ARG A 7 -27.76 -79.68 10.13
N ARG A 8 -26.55 -79.39 10.61
CA ARG A 8 -25.89 -78.07 10.62
C ARG A 8 -25.55 -77.62 9.19
N LEU A 9 -25.86 -76.37 8.87
CA LEU A 9 -25.46 -75.70 7.63
C LEU A 9 -24.12 -74.98 7.88
N ALA A 10 -23.10 -75.30 7.08
CA ALA A 10 -21.83 -74.57 7.07
C ALA A 10 -21.97 -73.31 6.20
N VAL A 11 -21.75 -72.14 6.77
CA VAL A 11 -21.70 -70.86 6.05
C VAL A 11 -20.28 -70.67 5.52
N LEU A 12 -20.16 -70.56 4.20
CA LEU A 12 -18.92 -70.28 3.48
C LEU A 12 -18.67 -68.76 3.53
N CYS A 13 -17.69 -68.30 4.32
CA CYS A 13 -17.23 -66.91 4.28
C CYS A 13 -16.40 -66.68 3.01
N VAL A 14 -16.95 -65.93 2.06
CA VAL A 14 -16.19 -65.38 0.93
C VAL A 14 -15.43 -64.16 1.43
N SER A 15 -14.13 -64.29 1.62
CA SER A 15 -13.21 -63.18 1.86
C SER A 15 -12.99 -62.41 0.56
N LEU A 16 -13.65 -61.24 0.42
CA LEU A 16 -13.31 -60.26 -0.61
C LEU A 16 -11.91 -59.71 -0.32
N LEU A 17 -10.96 -60.05 -1.20
CA LEU A 17 -9.67 -59.36 -1.29
C LEU A 17 -9.93 -57.94 -1.79
N ALA A 18 -9.85 -56.96 -0.89
CA ALA A 18 -9.80 -55.55 -1.25
C ALA A 18 -8.48 -55.30 -2.00
N ALA A 19 -8.57 -54.97 -3.30
CA ALA A 19 -7.44 -54.45 -4.04
C ALA A 19 -6.98 -53.14 -3.37
N PRO A 20 -5.67 -52.90 -3.22
CA PRO A 20 -5.20 -51.60 -2.75
C PRO A 20 -5.62 -50.57 -3.80
N ALA A 21 -6.39 -49.57 -3.38
CA ALA A 21 -6.64 -48.39 -4.18
C ALA A 21 -5.27 -47.79 -4.51
N GLY A 22 -4.86 -47.88 -5.78
CA GLY A 22 -3.70 -47.17 -6.27
C GLY A 22 -3.92 -45.69 -5.99
N VAL A 23 -3.12 -45.14 -5.09
CA VAL A 23 -2.99 -43.70 -4.92
C VAL A 23 -2.38 -43.22 -6.23
N PHE A 24 -3.20 -42.68 -7.13
CA PHE A 24 -2.70 -41.86 -8.23
C PHE A 24 -1.97 -40.70 -7.56
N ALA A 25 -0.64 -40.69 -7.68
CA ALA A 25 0.16 -39.55 -7.31
C ALA A 25 -0.45 -38.33 -7.99
N GLN A 26 -0.80 -37.33 -7.18
CA GLN A 26 -1.33 -36.07 -7.67
C GLN A 26 -0.29 -35.49 -8.64
N ASP A 27 -0.73 -35.30 -9.89
CA ASP A 27 0.07 -34.95 -11.05
C ASP A 27 1.05 -33.81 -10.75
N ALA A 28 2.26 -33.92 -11.32
CA ALA A 28 3.26 -32.86 -11.34
C ALA A 28 2.61 -31.55 -11.79
N ASP A 29 2.94 -30.44 -11.13
CA ASP A 29 2.46 -29.11 -11.51
C ASP A 29 2.69 -28.90 -13.02
N PRO A 30 1.62 -28.76 -13.83
CA PRO A 30 1.74 -28.66 -15.29
C PRO A 30 2.52 -27.41 -15.73
N PHE A 31 2.78 -26.49 -14.79
CA PHE A 31 3.55 -25.27 -15.00
C PHE A 31 4.97 -25.34 -14.43
N ALA A 32 5.40 -26.48 -13.87
CA ALA A 32 6.73 -26.61 -13.25
C ALA A 32 7.91 -26.37 -14.19
N ALA A 33 7.71 -26.52 -15.51
CA ALA A 33 8.72 -26.25 -16.53
C ALA A 33 8.68 -24.81 -17.07
N LEU A 34 7.72 -23.99 -16.63
CA LEU A 34 7.63 -22.58 -17.04
C LEU A 34 8.48 -21.72 -16.12
N GLU A 35 9.14 -20.73 -16.72
CA GLU A 35 9.90 -19.71 -16.00
C GLU A 35 9.16 -18.38 -16.04
N TRP A 36 9.16 -17.68 -14.90
CA TRP A 36 8.67 -16.31 -14.85
C TRP A 36 9.60 -15.40 -15.63
N ARG A 37 9.01 -14.54 -16.47
CA ARG A 37 9.71 -13.49 -17.20
C ARG A 37 9.03 -12.17 -16.97
N ASN A 38 9.83 -11.14 -16.70
CA ASN A 38 9.33 -9.77 -16.68
C ASN A 38 8.97 -9.30 -18.10
N ILE A 39 7.75 -8.79 -18.26
CA ILE A 39 7.27 -8.15 -19.50
C ILE A 39 7.09 -6.63 -19.32
N GLY A 40 7.58 -6.10 -18.19
CA GLY A 40 7.44 -4.74 -17.66
C GLY A 40 6.01 -4.23 -17.45
N PRO A 41 5.80 -2.89 -17.43
CA PRO A 41 6.80 -1.86 -17.73
C PRO A 41 7.89 -1.73 -16.63
N ASN A 42 9.10 -1.33 -17.02
CA ASN A 42 10.08 -0.73 -16.11
C ASN A 42 9.62 0.69 -15.76
N ARG A 43 8.58 0.78 -14.93
CA ARG A 43 8.00 2.02 -14.43
C ARG A 43 7.62 1.81 -12.97
N GLY A 44 8.36 2.47 -12.08
CA GLY A 44 8.26 2.24 -10.65
C GLY A 44 6.87 2.46 -10.06
N GLY A 45 6.57 1.73 -9.00
CA GLY A 45 5.38 1.89 -8.17
C GLY A 45 5.72 2.26 -6.73
N ARG A 46 4.71 2.32 -5.87
CA ARG A 46 4.81 2.95 -4.55
C ARG A 46 5.82 2.30 -3.61
N SER A 47 6.69 3.16 -3.07
CA SER A 47 7.60 2.88 -1.95
C SER A 47 7.27 3.78 -0.77
N ILE A 48 7.32 3.20 0.44
CA ILE A 48 7.02 3.91 1.70
C ILE A 48 8.18 3.87 2.70
N ALA A 49 9.30 3.27 2.29
CA ALA A 49 10.47 3.06 3.13
C ALA A 49 11.75 3.21 2.32
N VAL A 50 12.70 3.98 2.84
CA VAL A 50 14.06 4.06 2.27
C VAL A 50 15.11 4.07 3.37
N ALA A 51 16.30 3.62 3.03
CA ALA A 51 17.49 3.75 3.88
C ALA A 51 18.75 3.89 3.02
N GLY A 52 19.78 4.51 3.58
CA GLY A 52 21.11 4.59 2.98
C GLY A 52 22.20 4.21 3.97
N SER A 53 23.44 4.25 3.50
CA SER A 53 24.64 4.07 4.34
C SER A 53 25.52 5.30 4.35
N ASP A 54 25.97 5.71 5.54
CA ASP A 54 27.01 6.73 5.68
C ASP A 54 28.38 6.17 5.29
N ALA A 55 28.64 4.89 5.59
CA ALA A 55 29.92 4.21 5.35
C ALA A 55 30.09 3.70 3.91
N ARG A 56 28.99 3.45 3.19
CA ARG A 56 28.99 3.01 1.79
C ARG A 56 28.20 4.01 0.96
N PRO A 57 28.85 5.06 0.44
CA PRO A 57 28.16 6.19 -0.15
C PRO A 57 27.19 5.82 -1.29
N LEU A 58 27.51 4.83 -2.11
CA LEU A 58 26.68 4.48 -3.26
C LEU A 58 25.59 3.44 -2.94
N GLU A 59 25.47 3.01 -1.68
CA GLU A 59 24.55 1.96 -1.26
C GLU A 59 23.27 2.53 -0.64
N TYR A 60 22.13 2.19 -1.26
CA TYR A 60 20.80 2.58 -0.79
C TYR A 60 19.78 1.46 -0.98
N TYR A 61 18.67 1.56 -0.26
CA TYR A 61 17.58 0.61 -0.26
C TYR A 61 16.24 1.34 -0.37
N PHE A 62 15.29 0.77 -1.10
CA PHE A 62 13.88 1.16 -1.01
C PHE A 62 12.98 -0.07 -0.85
N GLY A 63 11.89 0.09 -0.11
CA GLY A 63 10.91 -0.95 0.19
C GLY A 63 9.65 -0.70 -0.60
N ALA A 64 9.37 -1.57 -1.56
CA ALA A 64 8.15 -1.49 -2.34
C ALA A 64 6.95 -2.01 -1.52
N THR A 65 5.78 -1.40 -1.74
CA THR A 65 4.53 -1.83 -1.09
C THR A 65 3.94 -3.11 -1.71
N GLY A 66 4.49 -3.57 -2.84
CA GLY A 66 4.10 -4.80 -3.53
C GLY A 66 5.18 -5.33 -4.48
N GLY A 67 6.44 -5.35 -4.03
CA GLY A 67 7.59 -5.75 -4.85
C GLY A 67 8.89 -6.05 -4.08
N GLY A 68 8.81 -6.24 -2.75
CA GLY A 68 9.96 -6.58 -1.92
C GLY A 68 10.91 -5.41 -1.63
N LEU A 69 12.14 -5.74 -1.23
CA LEU A 69 13.22 -4.78 -1.00
C LEU A 69 14.11 -4.71 -2.24
N TRP A 70 14.44 -3.48 -2.64
CA TRP A 70 15.35 -3.19 -3.74
C TRP A 70 16.59 -2.49 -3.22
N LYS A 71 17.73 -2.81 -3.84
CA LYS A 71 19.06 -2.29 -3.47
C LYS A 71 19.76 -1.71 -4.68
N THR A 72 20.48 -0.63 -4.47
CA THR A 72 21.47 -0.09 -5.40
C THR A 72 22.85 -0.06 -4.74
N THR A 73 23.91 -0.20 -5.53
CA THR A 73 25.31 -0.01 -5.09
C THR A 73 26.09 0.98 -5.96
N ASP A 74 25.40 1.63 -6.91
CA ASP A 74 25.96 2.60 -7.86
C ASP A 74 25.28 3.97 -7.76
N GLY A 75 24.66 4.25 -6.61
CA GLY A 75 24.03 5.55 -6.33
C GLY A 75 22.65 5.74 -6.95
N GLY A 76 21.92 4.66 -7.23
CA GLY A 76 20.57 4.71 -7.77
C GLY A 76 20.50 4.70 -9.29
N THR A 77 21.60 4.36 -9.97
CA THR A 77 21.62 4.18 -11.44
C THR A 77 20.96 2.85 -11.80
N THR A 78 21.26 1.79 -11.05
CA THR A 78 20.63 0.47 -11.17
C THR A 78 20.10 -0.02 -9.83
N TRP A 79 19.02 -0.81 -9.90
CA TRP A 79 18.34 -1.37 -8.74
C TRP A 79 18.09 -2.87 -8.94
N GLU A 80 18.34 -3.66 -7.90
CA GLU A 80 18.15 -5.11 -7.90
C GLU A 80 17.22 -5.53 -6.74
N PRO A 81 16.29 -6.48 -6.96
CA PRO A 81 15.52 -7.04 -5.86
C PRO A 81 16.42 -7.95 -5.01
N VAL A 82 16.33 -7.83 -3.69
CA VAL A 82 17.19 -8.58 -2.75
C VAL A 82 16.41 -9.46 -1.78
N THR A 83 15.11 -9.64 -2.03
CA THR A 83 14.20 -10.44 -1.17
C THR A 83 13.46 -11.56 -1.90
N ASP A 84 13.61 -11.65 -3.22
CA ASP A 84 12.87 -12.61 -4.05
C ASP A 84 13.13 -14.06 -3.60
N GLY A 85 12.05 -14.78 -3.31
CA GLY A 85 12.09 -16.16 -2.83
C GLY A 85 12.61 -16.34 -1.39
N GLN A 86 12.93 -15.27 -0.67
CA GLN A 86 13.54 -15.35 0.67
C GLN A 86 12.62 -14.88 1.81
N ILE A 87 11.61 -14.08 1.51
CA ILE A 87 10.60 -13.58 2.48
C ILE A 87 9.20 -13.93 2.00
N ASN A 88 8.21 -13.95 2.90
CA ASN A 88 6.82 -14.31 2.55
C ASN A 88 5.89 -13.11 2.33
N SER A 89 6.41 -11.88 2.37
CA SER A 89 5.63 -10.67 2.10
C SER A 89 6.23 -9.88 0.95
N ALA A 90 5.39 -9.41 0.04
CA ALA A 90 5.80 -8.51 -1.03
C ALA A 90 5.87 -7.03 -0.58
N SER A 91 5.40 -6.73 0.63
CA SER A 91 5.33 -5.36 1.14
C SER A 91 6.40 -5.13 2.20
N VAL A 92 7.29 -4.17 1.94
CA VAL A 92 8.37 -3.76 2.86
C VAL A 92 8.14 -2.30 3.27
N GLY A 93 7.54 -2.10 4.44
CA GLY A 93 7.14 -0.78 4.96
C GLY A 93 8.14 -0.08 5.86
N SER A 94 9.23 -0.76 6.23
CA SER A 94 10.30 -0.11 6.98
C SER A 94 11.66 -0.77 6.77
N ILE A 95 12.71 0.05 6.74
CA ILE A 95 14.09 -0.38 6.54
C ILE A 95 14.98 0.35 7.55
N ALA A 96 15.94 -0.36 8.12
CA ALA A 96 17.02 0.23 8.89
C ALA A 96 18.35 -0.45 8.57
N VAL A 97 19.31 0.33 8.09
CA VAL A 97 20.71 -0.08 7.94
C VAL A 97 21.44 0.30 9.23
N CYS A 98 22.19 -0.62 9.83
CA CYS A 98 22.95 -0.30 11.03
C CYS A 98 24.10 0.69 10.71
N PRO A 99 24.19 1.85 11.39
CA PRO A 99 25.25 2.82 11.10
C PRO A 99 26.66 2.28 11.38
N ALA A 100 26.82 1.45 12.41
CA ALA A 100 28.11 0.85 12.78
C ALA A 100 28.56 -0.30 11.86
N ASN A 101 27.62 -0.94 11.15
CA ASN A 101 27.93 -2.00 10.19
C ASN A 101 26.83 -2.10 9.12
N PRO A 102 27.06 -1.57 7.90
CA PRO A 102 26.05 -1.58 6.84
C PRO A 102 25.72 -2.98 6.29
N ASP A 103 26.43 -4.05 6.67
CA ASP A 103 26.01 -5.42 6.35
C ASP A 103 24.79 -5.87 7.17
N VAL A 104 24.53 -5.21 8.32
CA VAL A 104 23.36 -5.50 9.14
C VAL A 104 22.20 -4.62 8.71
N VAL A 105 21.18 -5.25 8.12
CA VAL A 105 19.96 -4.59 7.64
C VAL A 105 18.76 -5.25 8.29
N TYR A 106 17.84 -4.44 8.81
CA TYR A 106 16.55 -4.88 9.31
C TYR A 106 15.44 -4.35 8.42
N ILE A 107 14.44 -5.19 8.16
CA ILE A 107 13.22 -4.77 7.47
C ILE A 107 11.98 -5.15 8.28
N GLY A 108 10.99 -4.29 8.22
CA GLY A 108 9.62 -4.58 8.65
C GLY A 108 8.68 -4.61 7.47
N THR A 109 7.84 -5.63 7.45
CA THR A 109 6.89 -5.87 6.36
C THR A 109 5.56 -5.16 6.60
N GLY A 110 4.71 -5.14 5.57
CA GLY A 110 3.41 -4.47 5.60
C GLY A 110 3.52 -2.96 5.45
N GLU A 111 2.44 -2.22 5.71
CA GLU A 111 2.36 -0.77 5.45
C GLU A 111 1.69 -0.03 6.61
N THR A 112 1.88 1.29 6.71
CA THR A 112 1.16 2.09 7.72
C THR A 112 0.49 3.33 7.14
N GLN A 113 0.47 3.39 5.82
CA GLN A 113 -0.30 4.28 4.97
C GLN A 113 -1.65 3.60 4.75
N LEU A 114 -2.63 3.88 5.61
CA LEU A 114 -3.88 3.12 5.74
C LEU A 114 -4.87 3.23 4.53
N ARG A 115 -4.42 3.06 3.28
CA ARG A 115 -5.27 3.13 2.08
C ARG A 115 -6.26 1.95 2.00
N GLY A 116 -7.17 1.92 1.02
CA GLY A 116 -8.10 0.79 0.86
C GLY A 116 -7.45 -0.49 0.31
N ASN A 117 -6.27 -0.38 -0.29
CA ASN A 117 -5.55 -1.45 -1.00
C ASN A 117 -4.21 -1.79 -0.31
N ILE A 118 -4.21 -1.86 1.03
CA ILE A 118 -3.00 -2.15 1.80
C ILE A 118 -2.65 -3.64 1.72
N GLN A 119 -1.36 -3.95 1.61
CA GLN A 119 -0.84 -5.30 1.82
C GLN A 119 -0.36 -5.49 3.26
N ALA A 120 -0.79 -6.59 3.88
CA ALA A 120 -0.32 -6.96 5.19
C ALA A 120 1.11 -7.54 5.13
N GLY A 121 1.90 -7.26 6.15
CA GLY A 121 3.18 -7.93 6.36
C GLY A 121 3.06 -9.20 7.19
N ASP A 122 4.21 -9.82 7.45
CA ASP A 122 4.33 -11.06 8.20
C ASP A 122 5.48 -11.06 9.24
N GLY A 123 5.94 -9.88 9.64
CA GLY A 123 6.93 -9.72 10.72
C GLY A 123 8.17 -8.92 10.31
N LEU A 124 9.22 -9.13 11.08
CA LEU A 124 10.53 -8.53 10.88
C LEU A 124 11.51 -9.53 10.28
N TYR A 125 12.42 -9.04 9.44
CA TYR A 125 13.54 -9.82 8.91
C TYR A 125 14.87 -9.09 9.14
N LYS A 126 15.95 -9.88 9.23
CA LYS A 126 17.33 -9.40 9.34
C LYS A 126 18.20 -10.01 8.26
N SER A 127 19.08 -9.19 7.71
CA SER A 127 20.25 -9.62 6.96
C SER A 127 21.52 -9.24 7.72
N THR A 128 22.58 -10.04 7.57
CA THR A 128 23.93 -9.77 8.10
C THR A 128 24.99 -9.73 6.99
N ASP A 129 24.54 -9.68 5.73
CA ASP A 129 25.35 -9.71 4.52
C ASP A 129 24.83 -8.69 3.47
N ALA A 130 24.30 -7.57 3.95
CA ALA A 130 23.80 -6.45 3.16
C ALA A 130 22.66 -6.82 2.19
N GLY A 131 21.73 -7.65 2.65
CA GLY A 131 20.53 -8.06 1.94
C GLY A 131 20.68 -9.29 1.06
N LYS A 132 21.82 -9.98 1.04
CA LYS A 132 21.97 -11.21 0.22
C LYS A 132 21.15 -12.36 0.78
N THR A 133 21.13 -12.51 2.10
CA THR A 133 20.31 -13.50 2.81
C THR A 133 19.44 -12.86 3.90
N TRP A 134 18.25 -13.42 4.11
CA TRP A 134 17.28 -12.94 5.10
C TRP A 134 16.85 -14.02 6.08
N GLN A 135 16.75 -13.62 7.35
CA GLN A 135 16.21 -14.44 8.43
C GLN A 135 14.96 -13.76 9.00
N HIS A 136 13.85 -14.50 9.13
CA HIS A 136 12.69 -14.03 9.91
C HIS A 136 13.04 -13.98 11.40
N ILE A 137 12.80 -12.84 12.04
CA ILE A 137 13.19 -12.54 13.41
C ILE A 137 11.99 -12.20 14.31
N GLY A 138 10.79 -12.68 13.97
CA GLY A 138 9.62 -12.64 14.85
C GLY A 138 8.61 -11.52 14.57
N LEU A 139 7.70 -11.33 15.53
CA LEU A 139 6.58 -10.38 15.50
C LEU A 139 5.60 -10.56 14.32
N ARG A 140 5.35 -11.83 13.93
CA ARG A 140 4.44 -12.17 12.81
C ARG A 140 3.03 -11.60 12.99
N GLU A 141 2.48 -11.70 14.20
CA GLU A 141 1.11 -11.26 14.51
C GLU A 141 0.94 -9.73 14.49
N THR A 142 2.03 -8.97 14.59
CA THR A 142 1.99 -7.51 14.45
C THR A 142 1.66 -7.08 13.02
N ARG A 143 2.05 -7.91 12.03
CA ARG A 143 1.88 -7.73 10.57
C ARG A 143 2.54 -6.48 9.98
N ASN A 144 2.22 -5.29 10.49
CA ASN A 144 2.49 -4.03 9.81
C ASN A 144 3.38 -3.12 10.64
N PHE A 145 4.55 -2.77 10.09
CA PHE A 145 5.58 -2.00 10.78
C PHE A 145 5.74 -0.61 10.17
N SER A 146 5.63 0.41 11.01
CA SER A 146 5.79 1.82 10.61
C SER A 146 7.24 2.25 10.51
N ARG A 147 8.05 1.80 11.47
CA ARG A 147 9.44 2.20 11.68
C ARG A 147 10.27 1.10 12.30
N VAL A 148 11.47 0.91 11.77
CA VAL A 148 12.58 0.23 12.42
C VAL A 148 13.70 1.23 12.62
N ARG A 149 14.34 1.21 13.78
CA ARG A 149 15.51 2.04 14.12
C ARG A 149 16.54 1.19 14.83
N VAL A 150 17.80 1.37 14.48
CA VAL A 150 18.94 0.64 15.04
C VAL A 150 19.79 1.62 15.84
N HIS A 151 20.28 1.19 16.98
CA HIS A 151 21.20 1.97 17.79
C HIS A 151 22.47 2.30 17.00
N PRO A 152 22.97 3.56 17.04
CA PRO A 152 24.01 4.03 16.12
C PRO A 152 25.34 3.28 16.24
N THR A 153 25.68 2.78 17.43
CA THR A 153 26.95 2.08 17.69
C THR A 153 26.81 0.60 18.03
N ASN A 154 25.58 0.06 18.09
CA ASN A 154 25.34 -1.34 18.47
C ASN A 154 24.20 -1.93 17.64
N CYS A 155 24.54 -2.73 16.63
CA CYS A 155 23.57 -3.28 15.70
C CYS A 155 22.60 -4.32 16.30
N ASP A 156 22.81 -4.77 17.54
CA ASP A 156 21.93 -5.70 18.23
C ASP A 156 20.79 -5.01 19.00
N ILE A 157 20.90 -3.69 19.22
CA ILE A 157 19.83 -2.90 19.84
C ILE A 157 18.96 -2.31 18.74
N VAL A 158 17.72 -2.78 18.64
CA VAL A 158 16.78 -2.44 17.58
C VAL A 158 15.41 -2.13 18.17
N PHE A 159 14.77 -1.10 17.65
CA PHE A 159 13.40 -0.73 17.96
C PHE A 159 12.51 -0.93 16.73
N ALA A 160 11.32 -1.49 16.93
CA ALA A 160 10.35 -1.72 15.89
C ALA A 160 8.96 -1.20 16.31
N GLY A 161 8.43 -0.27 15.53
CA GLY A 161 7.11 0.32 15.71
C GLY A 161 6.06 -0.52 14.98
N GLY A 162 5.30 -1.29 15.74
CA GLY A 162 4.20 -2.12 15.23
C GLY A 162 2.90 -1.33 15.20
N PHE A 163 2.32 -1.17 14.01
CA PHE A 163 0.97 -0.63 13.88
C PHE A 163 -0.07 -1.66 14.33
N GLY A 164 0.06 -2.92 13.89
CA GLY A 164 -0.92 -4.01 14.13
C GLY A 164 -1.77 -4.34 12.91
N GLU A 165 -2.73 -5.25 13.08
CA GLU A 165 -3.69 -5.62 12.04
C GLU A 165 -4.63 -4.46 11.69
N TYR A 166 -4.94 -4.21 10.43
CA TYR A 166 -5.84 -3.09 10.09
C TYR A 166 -7.28 -3.45 10.45
N GLY A 167 -7.99 -2.57 11.15
CA GLY A 167 -9.45 -2.72 11.33
C GLY A 167 -9.91 -3.61 12.48
N VAL A 168 -9.00 -4.29 13.18
CA VAL A 168 -9.30 -5.23 14.27
C VAL A 168 -8.55 -4.85 15.53
N GLU A 169 -9.22 -4.81 16.68
CA GLU A 169 -8.56 -4.60 17.97
C GLU A 169 -7.69 -5.81 18.30
N ASN A 170 -6.39 -5.61 18.56
CA ASN A 170 -5.47 -6.68 18.97
C ASN A 170 -4.30 -6.13 19.80
N GLU A 171 -3.70 -6.98 20.65
CA GLU A 171 -2.62 -6.57 21.55
C GLU A 171 -1.24 -6.49 20.87
N ASP A 172 -1.06 -7.07 19.67
CA ASP A 172 0.21 -7.11 18.94
C ASP A 172 0.53 -5.78 18.24
N ARG A 173 0.60 -4.71 19.04
CA ARG A 173 0.84 -3.33 18.63
C ARG A 173 1.81 -2.63 19.58
N GLY A 174 2.24 -1.44 19.20
CA GLY A 174 3.10 -0.60 20.01
C GLY A 174 4.58 -0.74 19.63
N LEU A 175 5.46 -0.31 20.53
CA LEU A 175 6.89 -0.29 20.31
C LEU A 175 7.54 -1.53 20.93
N TYR A 176 8.33 -2.22 20.12
CA TYR A 176 9.14 -3.36 20.53
C TYR A 176 10.62 -2.98 20.54
N ARG A 177 11.38 -3.57 21.46
CA ARG A 177 12.84 -3.45 21.55
C ARG A 177 13.46 -4.84 21.56
N SER A 178 14.54 -5.00 20.81
CA SER A 178 15.46 -6.13 20.92
C SER A 178 16.82 -5.64 21.39
N ARG A 179 17.56 -6.48 22.13
CA ARG A 179 18.94 -6.24 22.57
C ARG A 179 19.91 -7.34 22.12
N ASP A 180 19.43 -8.29 21.33
CA ASP A 180 20.18 -9.44 20.83
C ASP A 180 20.05 -9.60 19.30
N GLY A 181 19.76 -8.49 18.63
CA GLY A 181 19.69 -8.41 17.18
C GLY A 181 18.47 -9.10 16.59
N GLY A 182 17.36 -9.12 17.32
CA GLY A 182 16.06 -9.63 16.87
C GLY A 182 15.73 -11.05 17.31
N ARG A 183 16.56 -11.72 18.12
CA ARG A 183 16.25 -13.08 18.58
C ARG A 183 15.13 -13.07 19.61
N THR A 184 15.10 -12.05 20.45
CA THR A 184 14.02 -11.79 21.41
C THR A 184 13.53 -10.35 21.33
N TRP A 185 12.25 -10.14 21.66
CA TRP A 185 11.58 -8.85 21.61
C TRP A 185 10.82 -8.58 22.90
N GLU A 186 10.97 -7.36 23.39
CA GLU A 186 10.26 -6.82 24.55
C GLU A 186 9.31 -5.71 24.07
N LYS A 187 8.03 -5.76 24.47
CA LYS A 187 7.08 -4.66 24.21
C LYS A 187 7.32 -3.57 25.26
N VAL A 188 7.93 -2.46 24.84
CA VAL A 188 8.44 -1.40 25.73
C VAL A 188 7.53 -0.17 25.81
N LEU A 189 6.63 0.01 24.85
CA LEU A 189 5.60 1.06 24.90
C LEU A 189 4.31 0.54 24.27
N TYR A 190 3.23 0.53 25.05
CA TYR A 190 1.92 0.06 24.66
C TYR A 190 0.84 0.88 25.35
N ARG A 191 -0.25 1.18 24.65
CA ARG A 191 -1.40 1.89 25.21
C ARG A 191 -2.60 0.97 25.37
N ASP A 192 -3.05 0.40 24.27
CA ASP A 192 -4.24 -0.43 24.17
C ASP A 192 -4.28 -1.18 22.82
N ALA A 193 -5.35 -1.95 22.59
CA ALA A 193 -5.52 -2.81 21.43
C ALA A 193 -5.88 -2.06 20.13
N LYS A 194 -6.03 -0.72 20.17
CA LYS A 194 -6.40 0.15 19.03
C LYS A 194 -5.22 0.97 18.53
N THR A 195 -4.19 1.09 19.35
CA THR A 195 -3.16 2.10 19.17
C THR A 195 -1.83 1.46 18.80
N GLY A 196 -1.36 1.77 17.58
CA GLY A 196 -0.08 1.30 17.04
C GLY A 196 1.05 2.33 17.20
N ALA A 197 2.30 1.89 17.19
CA ALA A 197 3.44 2.80 17.08
C ALA A 197 3.66 3.21 15.62
N VAL A 198 3.81 4.50 15.34
CA VAL A 198 3.88 5.06 13.98
C VAL A 198 5.16 5.82 13.64
N ASP A 199 5.92 6.26 14.64
CA ASP A 199 7.21 6.89 14.41
C ASP A 199 8.18 6.68 15.57
N ILE A 200 9.48 6.67 15.26
CA ILE A 200 10.57 6.49 16.21
C ILE A 200 11.75 7.38 15.77
N SER A 201 12.23 8.20 16.69
CA SER A 201 13.41 9.05 16.51
C SER A 201 14.39 8.83 17.66
N ILE A 202 15.59 8.34 17.35
CA ILE A 202 16.69 8.14 18.32
C ILE A 202 17.63 9.32 18.19
N ASP A 203 18.02 9.93 19.31
CA ASP A 203 19.07 10.94 19.32
C ASP A 203 20.42 10.28 18.95
N PRO A 204 21.05 10.68 17.82
CA PRO A 204 22.29 10.05 17.37
C PRO A 204 23.48 10.37 18.28
N LYS A 205 23.42 11.42 19.11
CA LYS A 205 24.47 11.81 20.05
C LYS A 205 24.27 11.19 21.43
N ASN A 206 23.03 10.88 21.80
CA ASN A 206 22.70 10.17 23.04
C ASN A 206 21.57 9.15 22.80
N PRO A 207 21.89 7.91 22.41
CA PRO A 207 20.89 6.92 22.02
C PRO A 207 20.00 6.39 23.15
N ASP A 208 20.25 6.79 24.41
CA ASP A 208 19.29 6.57 25.49
C ASP A 208 18.08 7.50 25.40
N VAL A 209 18.19 8.61 24.66
CA VAL A 209 17.09 9.55 24.38
C VAL A 209 16.36 9.11 23.12
N ILE A 210 15.09 8.74 23.28
CA ILE A 210 14.25 8.23 22.21
C ILE A 210 12.89 8.91 22.26
N TYR A 211 12.40 9.33 21.10
CA TYR A 211 11.04 9.80 20.90
C TYR A 211 10.24 8.76 20.13
N ALA A 212 8.99 8.54 20.56
CA ALA A 212 8.09 7.61 19.89
C ALA A 212 6.68 8.20 19.80
N ALA A 213 5.99 7.92 18.71
CA ALA A 213 4.60 8.31 18.51
C ALA A 213 3.70 7.07 18.43
N LEU A 214 2.58 7.13 19.14
CA LEU A 214 1.49 6.17 19.05
C LEU A 214 0.27 6.80 18.34
N TRP A 215 -0.46 6.00 17.58
CA TRP A 215 -1.61 6.43 16.76
C TRP A 215 -2.77 5.45 16.88
N ASP A 216 -3.90 5.96 17.34
CA ASP A 216 -5.20 5.28 17.35
C ASP A 216 -5.85 5.49 15.98
N ALA A 217 -5.92 4.41 15.20
CA ALA A 217 -6.48 4.44 13.85
C ALA A 217 -6.90 3.06 13.38
N PHE A 218 -7.81 3.03 12.41
CA PHE A 218 -8.21 1.80 11.76
C PHE A 218 -8.61 2.02 10.30
N ARG A 219 -8.53 0.94 9.52
CA ARG A 219 -9.08 0.85 8.17
C ARG A 219 -9.99 -0.38 8.06
N LYS A 220 -11.20 -0.16 7.55
CA LYS A 220 -12.18 -1.14 7.12
C LYS A 220 -12.45 -0.95 5.62
N PRO A 221 -13.08 -1.91 4.92
CA PRO A 221 -13.39 -1.73 3.50
C PRO A 221 -14.18 -0.45 3.20
N TRP A 222 -15.11 -0.08 4.09
CA TRP A 222 -16.02 1.06 3.92
C TRP A 222 -15.64 2.32 4.70
N ALA A 223 -14.60 2.27 5.55
CA ALA A 223 -14.28 3.40 6.42
C ALA A 223 -12.83 3.40 6.92
N MET A 224 -12.32 4.60 7.16
CA MET A 224 -11.10 4.86 7.92
C MET A 224 -11.43 5.74 9.12
N SER A 225 -10.70 5.58 10.22
CA SER A 225 -10.58 6.62 11.25
C SER A 225 -9.12 6.97 11.54
N SER A 226 -8.80 8.27 11.62
CA SER A 226 -7.52 8.78 12.13
C SER A 226 -7.73 9.61 13.40
N GLY A 227 -7.08 9.18 14.48
CA GLY A 227 -7.05 9.89 15.76
C GLY A 227 -8.07 9.39 16.76
N GLY A 228 -7.67 9.47 18.03
CA GLY A 228 -8.37 8.87 19.15
C GLY A 228 -7.59 9.05 20.46
N PRO A 229 -8.19 8.67 21.61
CA PRO A 229 -7.62 8.89 22.93
C PRO A 229 -6.29 8.17 23.17
N GLY A 230 -5.99 7.10 22.41
CA GLY A 230 -4.73 6.36 22.55
C GLY A 230 -3.52 7.06 21.93
N SER A 231 -3.74 7.97 20.96
CA SER A 231 -2.67 8.67 20.23
C SER A 231 -1.84 9.57 21.15
N GLY A 232 -0.52 9.58 20.96
CA GLY A 232 0.36 10.38 21.81
C GLY A 232 1.83 10.42 21.36
N LEU A 233 2.56 11.39 21.90
CA LEU A 233 4.01 11.56 21.75
C LEU A 233 4.69 11.26 23.08
N PHE A 234 5.73 10.44 23.05
CA PHE A 234 6.44 9.95 24.23
C PHE A 234 7.94 10.18 24.09
N LYS A 235 8.60 10.37 25.24
CA LYS A 235 10.05 10.47 25.37
C LYS A 235 10.57 9.47 26.39
N SER A 236 11.64 8.77 26.04
CA SER A 236 12.47 8.00 26.96
C SER A 236 13.85 8.66 27.08
N THR A 237 14.51 8.48 28.22
CA THR A 237 15.88 8.93 28.50
C THR A 237 16.74 7.81 29.10
N ASP A 238 16.31 6.55 28.97
CA ASP A 238 16.95 5.35 29.54
C ASP A 238 16.94 4.18 28.54
N GLY A 239 17.04 4.50 27.26
CA GLY A 239 17.10 3.52 26.17
C GLY A 239 15.79 2.80 25.93
N GLY A 240 14.66 3.47 26.18
CA GLY A 240 13.31 2.95 25.98
C GLY A 240 12.83 2.01 27.08
N THR A 241 13.40 2.08 28.28
CA THR A 241 12.98 1.25 29.43
C THR A 241 11.78 1.87 30.13
N THR A 242 11.79 3.19 30.29
CA THR A 242 10.64 3.97 30.78
C THR A 242 10.32 5.10 29.80
N TRP A 243 9.05 5.51 29.81
CA TRP A 243 8.49 6.48 28.87
C TRP A 243 7.68 7.54 29.61
N THR A 244 7.96 8.81 29.32
CA THR A 244 7.14 9.95 29.73
C THR A 244 6.29 10.41 28.55
N GLU A 245 4.98 10.50 28.75
CA GLU A 245 4.11 11.12 27.76
C GLU A 245 4.30 12.64 27.75
N ILE A 246 4.56 13.20 26.56
CA ILE A 246 4.80 14.63 26.35
C ILE A 246 3.77 15.28 25.40
N THR A 247 2.72 14.55 25.00
CA THR A 247 1.68 14.98 24.05
C THR A 247 0.99 16.30 24.43
N ARG A 248 0.99 16.67 25.72
CA ARG A 248 0.28 17.84 26.28
C ARG A 248 1.22 18.91 26.86
N ASN A 249 2.52 18.79 26.62
CA ASN A 249 3.50 19.76 27.10
C ASN A 249 3.16 21.19 26.60
N PRO A 250 3.59 22.25 27.33
CA PRO A 250 3.32 23.64 26.95
C PRO A 250 3.65 23.92 25.48
N GLY A 251 2.69 24.51 24.76
CA GLY A 251 2.81 24.85 23.34
C GLY A 251 2.25 23.83 22.35
N LEU A 252 1.99 22.58 22.78
CA LEU A 252 1.31 21.57 21.97
C LEU A 252 -0.22 21.65 22.09
N PRO A 253 -0.99 21.08 21.14
CA PRO A 253 -2.44 20.93 21.23
C PRO A 253 -2.91 20.28 22.55
N ARG A 254 -3.81 20.98 23.25
CA ARG A 254 -4.46 20.55 24.50
C ARG A 254 -5.96 20.37 24.30
N ASP A 255 -6.55 19.50 25.13
CA ASP A 255 -7.99 19.27 25.26
C ASP A 255 -8.74 18.98 23.94
N GLN A 256 -8.05 18.32 23.00
CA GLN A 256 -8.60 17.93 21.71
C GLN A 256 -8.07 16.55 21.29
N VAL A 257 -8.70 15.96 20.27
CA VAL A 257 -8.28 14.68 19.70
C VAL A 257 -6.96 14.85 18.97
N ILE A 258 -6.06 13.89 19.17
CA ILE A 258 -4.77 13.82 18.47
C ILE A 258 -4.82 12.67 17.48
N GLY A 259 -4.30 12.93 16.28
CA GLY A 259 -4.14 11.97 15.21
C GLY A 259 -2.69 11.52 15.06
N LYS A 260 -2.28 11.30 13.81
CA LYS A 260 -0.92 10.84 13.50
C LYS A 260 0.10 11.91 13.89
N ILE A 261 1.26 11.48 14.38
CA ILE A 261 2.40 12.34 14.72
C ILE A 261 3.66 11.81 14.03
N GLY A 262 4.39 12.70 13.37
CA GLY A 262 5.78 12.48 12.98
C GLY A 262 6.71 13.26 13.90
N VAL A 263 7.86 12.70 14.27
CA VAL A 263 8.84 13.33 15.18
C VAL A 263 10.27 13.11 14.70
N SER A 264 11.09 14.16 14.79
CA SER A 264 12.52 14.09 14.48
C SER A 264 13.33 14.94 15.45
N VAL A 265 14.23 14.30 16.20
CA VAL A 265 15.33 15.01 16.88
C VAL A 265 16.40 15.39 15.86
N SER A 266 17.02 16.56 16.01
CA SER A 266 18.07 17.02 15.12
C SER A 266 19.40 16.33 15.41
N GLY A 267 20.07 15.85 14.36
CA GLY A 267 21.45 15.37 14.48
C GLY A 267 22.44 16.51 14.79
N ALA A 268 22.10 17.74 14.38
CA ALA A 268 22.93 18.91 14.62
C ALA A 268 22.88 19.40 16.08
N ASP A 269 21.69 19.38 16.73
CA ASP A 269 21.51 19.75 18.14
C ASP A 269 20.42 18.88 18.81
N PRO A 270 20.76 18.06 19.83
CA PRO A 270 19.79 17.17 20.47
C PRO A 270 18.70 17.89 21.28
N ASN A 271 18.86 19.19 21.56
CA ASN A 271 17.78 19.99 22.16
C ASN A 271 16.70 20.38 21.13
N ARG A 272 17.04 20.37 19.84
CA ARG A 272 16.15 20.72 18.75
C ARG A 272 15.34 19.50 18.32
N VAL A 273 14.03 19.54 18.58
CA VAL A 273 13.10 18.49 18.18
C VAL A 273 11.96 19.08 17.36
N TYR A 274 11.63 18.46 16.25
CA TYR A 274 10.48 18.82 15.43
C TYR A 274 9.39 17.77 15.54
N ALA A 275 8.14 18.22 15.51
CA ALA A 275 6.98 17.34 15.41
C ALA A 275 5.99 17.90 14.38
N ILE A 276 5.37 17.02 13.60
CA ILE A 276 4.21 17.37 12.78
C ILE A 276 3.00 16.59 13.31
N ILE A 277 1.94 17.31 13.68
CA ILE A 277 0.84 16.74 14.47
C ILE A 277 -0.50 16.97 13.76
N GLU A 278 -1.24 15.89 13.57
CA GLU A 278 -2.66 15.95 13.22
C GLU A 278 -3.50 16.29 14.46
N ALA A 279 -4.17 17.43 14.40
CA ALA A 279 -5.17 17.92 15.35
C ALA A 279 -5.91 19.09 14.68
N ASP A 280 -7.01 19.56 15.26
CA ASP A 280 -7.71 20.76 14.77
C ASP A 280 -6.76 21.96 14.75
N SER A 281 -6.05 22.20 15.86
CA SER A 281 -4.95 23.17 15.95
C SER A 281 -3.57 22.57 15.68
N GLY A 282 -3.50 21.53 14.83
CA GLY A 282 -2.26 20.86 14.43
C GLY A 282 -1.35 21.71 13.52
N GLY A 283 -0.17 21.18 13.19
CA GLY A 283 0.86 21.92 12.50
C GLY A 283 2.25 21.30 12.65
N VAL A 284 3.26 22.05 12.19
CA VAL A 284 4.68 21.81 12.50
C VAL A 284 5.00 22.56 13.79
N PHE A 285 5.54 21.83 14.76
CA PHE A 285 5.97 22.31 16.06
C PHE A 285 7.47 22.09 16.21
N ARG A 286 8.10 22.94 17.01
CA ARG A 286 9.51 22.84 17.35
C ARG A 286 9.70 23.01 18.85
N SER A 287 10.59 22.22 19.41
CA SER A 287 11.13 22.38 20.75
C SER A 287 12.61 22.71 20.66
N ASP A 288 13.06 23.57 21.57
CA ASP A 288 14.46 23.98 21.75
C ASP A 288 15.04 23.48 23.09
N ASP A 289 14.31 22.62 23.81
CA ASP A 289 14.64 22.09 25.14
C ASP A 289 14.37 20.58 25.25
N GLY A 290 14.50 19.87 24.13
CA GLY A 290 14.36 18.41 24.10
C GLY A 290 12.93 17.91 24.35
N GLY A 291 11.92 18.73 24.05
CA GLY A 291 10.50 18.39 24.12
C GLY A 291 9.78 18.84 25.39
N ALA A 292 10.40 19.62 26.27
CA ALA A 292 9.77 20.12 27.50
C ALA A 292 8.78 21.26 27.20
N THR A 293 9.13 22.17 26.30
CA THR A 293 8.25 23.21 25.75
C THR A 293 8.31 23.24 24.23
N TRP A 294 7.22 23.67 23.62
CA TRP A 294 7.03 23.68 22.18
C TRP A 294 6.54 25.03 21.68
N GLN A 295 6.81 25.29 20.42
CA GLN A 295 6.33 26.46 19.69
C GLN A 295 5.71 25.98 18.38
N LEU A 296 4.52 26.48 18.04
CA LEU A 296 3.89 26.26 16.74
C LEU A 296 4.64 27.10 15.70
N MET A 297 5.22 26.42 14.71
CA MET A 297 6.02 27.07 13.66
C MET A 297 5.21 27.36 12.41
N ASN A 298 4.38 26.40 11.97
CA ASN A 298 3.67 26.52 10.70
C ASN A 298 2.38 25.69 10.70
N THR A 299 1.31 26.22 10.10
CA THR A 299 -0.02 25.60 10.02
C THR A 299 -0.49 25.29 8.60
N GLU A 300 0.34 25.53 7.59
CA GLU A 300 -0.03 25.47 6.19
C GLU A 300 -0.61 24.12 5.80
N ARG A 301 -1.72 24.17 5.05
CA ARG A 301 -2.48 22.99 4.64
C ARG A 301 -1.67 22.04 3.75
N LYS A 302 -0.72 22.57 2.97
CA LYS A 302 0.18 21.82 2.06
C LYS A 302 1.11 20.83 2.77
N LEU A 303 1.36 21.05 4.07
CA LEU A 303 2.17 20.16 4.91
C LEU A 303 1.34 19.07 5.60
N ARG A 304 0.01 19.22 5.59
CA ARG A 304 -0.95 18.45 6.42
C ARG A 304 -2.02 17.75 5.58
N GLN A 305 -1.81 17.58 4.28
CA GLN A 305 -2.71 16.77 3.44
C GLN A 305 -2.70 15.33 3.91
N ARG A 306 -3.89 14.72 3.93
CA ARG A 306 -4.15 13.30 4.21
C ARG A 306 -3.26 12.78 5.34
N ALA A 307 -3.51 13.27 6.55
CA ALA A 307 -2.62 13.06 7.68
C ALA A 307 -2.33 11.58 7.97
N PHE A 308 -3.30 10.69 7.74
CA PHE A 308 -3.10 9.25 7.86
C PHE A 308 -2.02 8.69 6.90
N TYR A 309 -1.81 9.35 5.75
CA TYR A 309 -0.96 8.88 4.66
C TYR A 309 0.48 9.41 4.83
N TYR A 310 0.71 10.73 4.98
CA TYR A 310 2.08 11.27 4.94
C TYR A 310 2.71 11.61 6.31
N THR A 311 2.04 12.41 7.17
CA THR A 311 2.52 13.01 8.45
C THR A 311 3.90 12.56 8.94
N ARG A 312 4.96 13.05 8.28
CA ARG A 312 6.37 12.74 8.56
C ARG A 312 7.21 13.99 8.40
N ILE A 313 8.21 14.13 9.27
CA ILE A 313 9.09 15.29 9.36
C ILE A 313 10.52 14.82 9.64
N TYR A 314 11.52 15.48 9.06
CA TYR A 314 12.93 15.11 9.21
C TYR A 314 13.76 16.35 9.46
N ALA A 315 14.44 16.40 10.59
CA ALA A 315 15.48 17.39 10.83
C ALA A 315 16.69 17.06 9.97
N ASP A 316 17.35 18.08 9.41
CA ASP A 316 18.65 17.88 8.77
C ASP A 316 19.68 17.42 9.81
N PRO A 317 20.55 16.44 9.47
CA PRO A 317 21.53 15.91 10.43
C PRO A 317 22.70 16.87 10.69
N VAL A 318 22.90 17.89 9.84
CA VAL A 318 24.05 18.82 9.89
C VAL A 318 23.62 20.25 10.18
N ASP A 319 22.50 20.70 9.60
CA ASP A 319 22.00 22.08 9.71
C ASP A 319 20.82 22.15 10.70
N VAL A 320 21.05 22.80 11.86
CA VAL A 320 20.08 22.83 12.98
C VAL A 320 18.75 23.52 12.65
N ASP A 321 18.74 24.44 11.69
CA ASP A 321 17.53 25.17 11.31
C ASP A 321 16.84 24.59 10.08
N ARG A 322 17.46 23.61 9.41
CA ARG A 322 16.86 22.94 8.27
C ARG A 322 15.97 21.77 8.68
N VAL A 323 14.75 21.76 8.15
CA VAL A 323 13.76 20.70 8.38
C VAL A 323 12.94 20.43 7.13
N TYR A 324 12.58 19.17 6.96
CA TYR A 324 11.92 18.64 5.77
C TYR A 324 10.57 18.04 6.14
N VAL A 325 9.55 18.30 5.33
CA VAL A 325 8.23 17.66 5.45
C VAL A 325 7.92 16.96 4.14
N VAL A 326 7.70 15.64 4.23
CA VAL A 326 7.25 14.82 3.10
C VAL A 326 5.72 14.75 3.13
N ASN A 327 5.09 15.07 2.02
CA ASN A 327 3.64 15.03 1.82
C ASN A 327 3.36 14.73 0.33
N VAL A 328 2.16 15.03 -0.19
CA VAL A 328 1.86 15.01 -1.64
C VAL A 328 3.00 15.68 -2.42
N GLN A 329 3.48 16.80 -1.89
CA GLN A 329 4.71 17.47 -2.34
C GLN A 329 5.77 17.43 -1.24
N PHE A 330 7.04 17.54 -1.64
CA PHE A 330 8.18 17.53 -0.73
C PHE A 330 8.65 18.96 -0.42
N TRP A 331 8.68 19.33 0.86
CA TRP A 331 8.97 20.69 1.31
C TRP A 331 10.18 20.78 2.23
N ARG A 332 10.91 21.88 2.13
CA ARG A 332 12.02 22.23 3.02
C ARG A 332 11.80 23.61 3.64
N SER A 333 12.17 23.72 4.91
CA SER A 333 12.37 24.97 5.65
C SER A 333 13.84 25.10 6.02
N ASP A 334 14.36 26.33 5.98
CA ASP A 334 15.74 26.69 6.35
C ASP A 334 15.79 27.68 7.54
N ASP A 335 14.66 27.92 8.22
CA ASP A 335 14.51 28.93 9.28
C ASP A 335 13.91 28.36 10.57
N GLY A 336 14.13 27.07 10.79
CA GLY A 336 13.65 26.34 11.94
C GLY A 336 12.16 26.00 11.85
N GLY A 337 11.62 25.79 10.66
CA GLY A 337 10.25 25.34 10.41
C GLY A 337 9.21 26.44 10.25
N LYS A 338 9.60 27.72 10.24
CA LYS A 338 8.65 28.85 10.18
C LYS A 338 8.08 28.98 8.77
N THR A 339 8.95 28.95 7.75
CA THR A 339 8.56 29.04 6.34
C THR A 339 8.93 27.77 5.57
N PHE A 340 8.04 27.35 4.67
CA PHE A 340 8.22 26.21 3.76
C PHE A 340 8.02 26.66 2.32
N ASP A 341 8.84 27.63 1.88
CA ASP A 341 8.75 28.23 0.54
C ASP A 341 9.60 27.47 -0.50
N THR A 342 10.42 26.51 -0.06
CA THR A 342 11.19 25.65 -0.96
C THR A 342 10.46 24.32 -1.18
N GLN A 343 9.89 24.15 -2.37
CA GLN A 343 9.44 22.84 -2.85
C GLN A 343 10.62 22.10 -3.48
N ILE A 344 10.92 20.91 -2.98
CA ILE A 344 11.87 19.99 -3.61
C ILE A 344 11.12 19.20 -4.68
N ARG A 345 11.61 19.26 -5.93
CA ARG A 345 11.01 18.53 -7.04
C ARG A 345 11.67 17.16 -7.16
N VAL A 346 10.89 16.13 -6.90
CA VAL A 346 11.21 14.71 -7.08
C VAL A 346 10.59 14.19 -8.38
N PRO A 347 11.05 13.04 -8.91
CA PRO A 347 10.52 12.48 -10.16
C PRO A 347 9.03 12.11 -10.09
N HIS A 348 8.52 11.81 -8.89
CA HIS A 348 7.14 11.42 -8.65
C HIS A 348 6.58 12.04 -7.35
N GLY A 349 5.28 12.35 -7.33
CA GLY A 349 4.59 12.88 -6.15
C GLY A 349 4.35 11.84 -5.05
N ASP A 350 3.66 12.25 -3.98
CA ASP A 350 3.29 11.40 -2.85
C ASP A 350 4.50 10.85 -2.08
N ASN A 351 5.14 11.71 -1.30
CA ASN A 351 6.40 11.43 -0.64
C ASN A 351 6.16 10.83 0.75
N HIS A 352 6.72 9.65 0.99
CA HIS A 352 6.47 8.87 2.20
C HIS A 352 7.65 8.79 3.14
N ASP A 353 8.88 8.76 2.63
CA ASP A 353 10.05 8.55 3.48
C ASP A 353 11.28 9.29 2.95
N LEU A 354 12.19 9.61 3.86
CA LEU A 354 13.41 10.34 3.56
C LEU A 354 14.53 9.81 4.46
N TRP A 355 15.68 9.56 3.85
CA TRP A 355 16.94 9.38 4.56
C TRP A 355 17.95 10.40 4.06
N ILE A 356 18.70 10.98 4.99
CA ILE A 356 19.73 11.99 4.74
C ILE A 356 21.00 11.46 5.40
N ALA A 357 22.11 11.44 4.67
CA ALA A 357 23.37 10.96 5.23
C ALA A 357 23.83 11.88 6.36
N SER A 358 24.26 11.30 7.47
CA SER A 358 24.65 12.07 8.66
C SER A 358 26.01 12.76 8.49
N ASN A 359 26.84 12.23 7.59
CA ASN A 359 28.18 12.73 7.29
C ASN A 359 28.24 13.69 6.09
N ASP A 360 27.17 13.77 5.29
CA ASP A 360 27.06 14.66 4.13
C ASP A 360 25.59 14.83 3.73
N ASN A 361 24.97 15.91 4.16
CA ASN A 361 23.55 16.18 3.91
C ASN A 361 23.20 16.50 2.44
N GLN A 362 24.19 16.46 1.52
CA GLN A 362 23.90 16.48 0.08
C GLN A 362 23.40 15.13 -0.42
N ARG A 363 23.67 14.05 0.31
CA ARG A 363 23.26 12.68 -0.02
C ARG A 363 21.92 12.36 0.62
N MET A 364 20.95 12.03 -0.23
CA MET A 364 19.59 11.75 0.20
C MET A 364 19.01 10.60 -0.62
N ILE A 365 18.09 9.87 -0.01
CA ILE A 365 17.15 9.00 -0.75
C ILE A 365 15.72 9.32 -0.30
N ASN A 366 14.80 9.36 -1.26
CA ASN A 366 13.39 9.61 -1.05
C ASN A 366 12.56 8.40 -1.51
N ALA A 367 11.51 8.09 -0.74
CA ALA A 367 10.46 7.15 -1.12
C ALA A 367 9.20 7.91 -1.53
N ASN A 368 8.61 7.54 -2.67
CA ASN A 368 7.36 8.11 -3.16
C ASN A 368 6.52 7.09 -3.94
N ASP A 369 5.39 7.51 -4.52
CA ASP A 369 4.49 6.59 -5.25
C ASP A 369 5.07 6.07 -6.59
N GLY A 370 6.25 6.56 -7.02
CA GLY A 370 7.07 6.00 -8.10
C GLY A 370 8.25 5.12 -7.61
N GLY A 371 8.48 5.03 -6.31
CA GLY A 371 9.48 4.16 -5.68
C GLY A 371 10.65 4.93 -5.03
N GLY A 372 11.88 4.40 -5.10
CA GLY A 372 13.08 5.01 -4.54
C GLY A 372 13.84 5.88 -5.54
N ASN A 373 14.30 7.07 -5.12
CA ASN A 373 15.16 7.96 -5.93
C ASN A 373 16.24 8.63 -5.07
N VAL A 374 17.44 8.79 -5.63
CA VAL A 374 18.64 9.23 -4.90
C VAL A 374 19.10 10.61 -5.36
N SER A 375 19.58 11.44 -4.44
CA SER A 375 20.21 12.72 -4.71
C SER A 375 21.61 12.78 -4.09
N PHE A 376 22.53 13.47 -4.77
CA PHE A 376 23.89 13.79 -4.30
C PHE A 376 24.15 15.30 -4.24
N ASN A 377 23.09 16.13 -4.33
CA ASN A 377 23.19 17.58 -4.34
C ASN A 377 22.07 18.25 -3.54
N GLY A 378 21.64 17.59 -2.46
CA GLY A 378 20.66 18.12 -1.52
C GLY A 378 19.25 18.26 -2.11
N GLY A 379 18.90 17.37 -3.04
CA GLY A 379 17.57 17.31 -3.66
C GLY A 379 17.37 18.25 -4.85
N ARG A 380 18.44 18.80 -5.45
CA ARG A 380 18.32 19.61 -6.69
C ARG A 380 18.04 18.74 -7.91
N THR A 381 18.63 17.55 -7.97
CA THR A 381 18.35 16.52 -8.98
C THR A 381 18.25 15.15 -8.30
N TRP A 382 17.54 14.25 -8.95
CA TRP A 382 17.25 12.89 -8.47
C TRP A 382 17.46 11.87 -9.59
N THR A 383 17.78 10.63 -9.24
CA THR A 383 17.81 9.51 -10.19
C THR A 383 16.41 9.14 -10.69
N GLU A 384 16.35 8.50 -11.86
CA GLU A 384 15.11 7.98 -12.45
C GLU A 384 14.54 6.79 -11.65
N GLN A 385 13.31 6.39 -11.98
CA GLN A 385 12.53 5.36 -11.27
C GLN A 385 12.10 4.23 -12.22
N ASP A 386 13.05 3.77 -13.04
CA ASP A 386 12.82 2.81 -14.13
C ASP A 386 13.09 1.36 -13.70
N TYR A 387 12.24 0.83 -12.82
CA TYR A 387 12.31 -0.56 -12.36
C TYR A 387 10.90 -1.20 -12.32
N PRO A 388 10.80 -2.54 -12.43
CA PRO A 388 9.51 -3.22 -12.65
C PRO A 388 8.73 -3.47 -11.35
N THR A 389 8.37 -2.39 -10.63
CA THR A 389 7.55 -2.45 -9.41
C THR A 389 6.14 -1.88 -9.61
N ALA A 390 5.66 -1.85 -10.86
CA ALA A 390 4.35 -1.32 -11.24
C ALA A 390 3.21 -2.00 -10.45
N GLN A 391 2.37 -1.18 -9.81
CA GLN A 391 1.19 -1.65 -9.09
C GLN A 391 -0.05 -1.55 -9.96
N LEU A 392 -0.43 -2.67 -10.56
CA LEU A 392 -1.61 -2.74 -11.42
C LEU A 392 -2.85 -3.14 -10.63
N TYR A 393 -3.90 -2.31 -10.69
CA TYR A 393 -5.19 -2.60 -10.03
C TYR A 393 -5.90 -3.80 -10.66
N ARG A 394 -5.81 -3.91 -11.98
CA ARG A 394 -6.40 -5.01 -12.76
C ARG A 394 -5.61 -5.21 -14.05
N ILE A 395 -5.42 -6.47 -14.42
CA ILE A 395 -4.83 -6.85 -15.70
C ILE A 395 -5.91 -7.37 -16.66
N GLY A 396 -5.79 -6.98 -17.92
CA GLY A 396 -6.54 -7.50 -19.06
C GLY A 396 -5.59 -7.82 -20.22
N VAL A 397 -6.06 -8.63 -21.16
CA VAL A 397 -5.30 -8.94 -22.38
C VAL A 397 -6.07 -8.48 -23.61
N THR A 398 -5.35 -8.02 -24.63
CA THR A 398 -5.93 -7.56 -25.90
C THR A 398 -6.06 -8.69 -26.92
N ALA A 399 -6.83 -8.45 -27.98
CA ALA A 399 -6.95 -9.39 -29.10
C ALA A 399 -5.80 -9.26 -30.14
N HIS A 400 -4.71 -8.55 -29.81
CA HIS A 400 -3.53 -8.45 -30.68
C HIS A 400 -2.84 -9.81 -30.79
N GLU A 401 -2.06 -10.02 -31.85
CA GLU A 401 -1.17 -11.18 -32.00
C GLU A 401 0.25 -10.69 -32.32
N PRO A 402 1.23 -10.83 -31.39
CA PRO A 402 1.06 -11.32 -30.02
C PRO A 402 0.21 -10.36 -29.15
N TYR A 403 -0.49 -10.90 -28.16
CA TYR A 403 -1.38 -10.10 -27.30
C TYR A 403 -0.62 -9.07 -26.47
N HIS A 404 -1.29 -7.99 -26.08
CA HIS A 404 -0.75 -7.02 -25.13
C HIS A 404 -1.40 -7.23 -23.76
N VAL A 405 -0.66 -6.97 -22.70
CA VAL A 405 -1.14 -7.00 -21.31
C VAL A 405 -1.31 -5.57 -20.84
N CYS A 406 -2.52 -5.24 -20.38
CA CYS A 406 -2.90 -3.87 -20.06
C CYS A 406 -3.50 -3.75 -18.64
N GLY A 407 -3.36 -2.58 -18.03
CA GLY A 407 -3.98 -2.27 -16.74
C GLY A 407 -3.84 -0.81 -16.33
N GLY A 408 -4.63 -0.37 -15.35
CA GLY A 408 -4.41 0.88 -14.63
C GLY A 408 -3.28 0.72 -13.62
N GLN A 409 -2.23 1.55 -13.74
CA GLN A 409 -1.14 1.60 -12.76
C GLN A 409 -1.38 2.75 -11.79
N GLN A 410 -1.29 2.45 -10.49
CA GLN A 410 -1.45 3.43 -9.43
C GLN A 410 -0.54 4.65 -9.59
N ASP A 411 -1.11 5.84 -9.34
CA ASP A 411 -0.53 7.18 -9.47
C ASP A 411 0.13 7.49 -10.82
N ASN A 412 -0.23 6.72 -11.85
CA ASN A 412 0.33 6.85 -13.18
C ASN A 412 -0.77 6.76 -14.26
N SER A 413 -0.39 6.62 -15.53
CA SER A 413 -1.38 6.30 -16.56
C SER A 413 -1.78 4.82 -16.51
N THR A 414 -2.85 4.47 -17.23
CA THR A 414 -2.97 3.10 -17.76
C THR A 414 -1.72 2.73 -18.56
N VAL A 415 -1.42 1.45 -18.65
CA VAL A 415 -0.29 0.93 -19.40
C VAL A 415 -0.66 -0.35 -20.11
N CYS A 416 -0.18 -0.50 -21.35
CA CYS A 416 -0.17 -1.73 -22.12
C CYS A 416 1.28 -2.06 -22.51
N VAL A 417 1.67 -3.31 -22.30
CA VAL A 417 2.93 -3.87 -22.76
C VAL A 417 2.67 -5.05 -23.72
N PRO A 418 3.44 -5.19 -24.81
CA PRO A 418 3.35 -6.35 -25.67
C PRO A 418 3.87 -7.58 -24.94
N SER A 419 3.17 -8.72 -25.06
CA SER A 419 3.63 -9.98 -24.44
C SER A 419 4.96 -10.46 -25.01
N LYS A 420 5.25 -10.14 -26.29
CA LYS A 420 6.51 -10.44 -26.98
C LYS A 420 6.69 -9.50 -28.17
N GLY A 421 7.94 -9.29 -28.57
CA GLY A 421 8.29 -8.48 -29.74
C GLY A 421 8.18 -7.00 -29.47
N TRP A 422 8.12 -6.19 -30.53
CA TRP A 422 7.94 -4.72 -30.47
C TRP A 422 9.10 -3.90 -29.92
N ASP A 423 10.27 -4.51 -29.68
CA ASP A 423 11.50 -3.81 -29.28
C ASP A 423 11.90 -2.69 -30.27
N HIS A 424 11.52 -2.82 -31.55
CA HIS A 424 11.76 -1.80 -32.57
C HIS A 424 11.02 -0.46 -32.34
N LEU A 425 10.01 -0.43 -31.47
CA LEU A 425 9.32 0.81 -31.05
C LEU A 425 9.80 1.33 -29.69
N ALA A 426 10.66 0.59 -28.99
CA ALA A 426 11.17 1.01 -27.70
C ALA A 426 12.15 2.18 -27.92
N ALA A 427 11.84 3.34 -27.32
CA ALA A 427 12.76 4.49 -27.30
C ALA A 427 13.82 4.33 -26.18
N THR A 428 13.53 3.51 -25.18
CA THR A 428 14.41 3.10 -24.07
C THR A 428 14.41 1.56 -24.00
N ASP A 429 14.76 0.96 -22.87
CA ASP A 429 14.81 -0.51 -22.71
C ASP A 429 13.45 -1.21 -22.85
N GLN A 430 12.35 -0.46 -22.98
CA GLN A 430 11.02 -1.05 -23.13
C GLN A 430 10.01 -0.19 -23.89
N PHE A 431 9.13 -0.84 -24.66
CA PHE A 431 7.94 -0.22 -25.25
C PHE A 431 6.70 -0.44 -24.39
N PHE A 432 5.97 0.64 -24.11
CA PHE A 432 4.63 0.61 -23.53
C PHE A 432 3.83 1.84 -23.95
N TYR A 433 2.50 1.80 -23.81
CA TYR A 433 1.61 2.92 -24.14
C TYR A 433 0.37 2.97 -23.25
N ALA A 434 -0.31 4.12 -23.19
CA ALA A 434 -1.50 4.32 -22.37
C ALA A 434 -2.81 4.18 -23.18
N PRO A 435 -3.65 3.16 -22.92
CA PRO A 435 -4.91 2.91 -23.65
C PRO A 435 -6.15 3.73 -23.19
N GLY A 436 -5.98 4.99 -22.77
CA GLY A 436 -7.09 5.83 -22.25
C GLY A 436 -7.32 5.66 -20.74
N GLY A 437 -8.39 6.24 -20.18
CA GLY A 437 -8.67 6.19 -18.74
C GLY A 437 -7.63 6.96 -17.90
N CYS A 438 -7.37 6.49 -16.68
CA CYS A 438 -6.33 7.01 -15.78
C CYS A 438 -5.65 5.90 -14.94
N GLU A 439 -5.08 6.23 -13.78
CA GLU A 439 -4.33 5.32 -12.89
C GLU A 439 -5.13 4.11 -12.39
N SER A 440 -6.44 4.26 -12.23
CA SER A 440 -7.29 3.25 -11.61
C SER A 440 -8.25 2.64 -12.62
N GLY A 441 -8.62 1.38 -12.36
CA GLY A 441 -9.71 0.74 -13.08
C GLY A 441 -9.28 -0.26 -14.14
N TYR A 442 -10.30 -0.80 -14.79
CA TYR A 442 -10.17 -1.83 -15.81
C TYR A 442 -9.78 -1.20 -17.14
N VAL A 443 -9.01 -1.95 -17.93
CA VAL A 443 -8.76 -1.66 -19.34
C VAL A 443 -9.26 -2.83 -20.15
N SER A 444 -10.25 -2.58 -21.01
CA SER A 444 -10.82 -3.59 -21.90
C SER A 444 -10.64 -3.18 -23.35
N ASN A 445 -10.01 -4.06 -24.12
CA ASN A 445 -9.89 -3.92 -25.56
C ASN A 445 -11.20 -4.36 -26.23
N ASP A 446 -11.61 -3.63 -27.25
CA ASP A 446 -12.73 -4.00 -28.09
C ASP A 446 -12.41 -5.32 -28.83
N PRO A 447 -13.26 -6.36 -28.73
CA PRO A 447 -12.95 -7.67 -29.29
C PRO A 447 -13.03 -7.72 -30.82
N GLU A 448 -13.68 -6.73 -31.46
CA GLU A 448 -13.87 -6.69 -32.91
C GLU A 448 -13.03 -5.58 -33.57
N VAL A 449 -12.69 -4.53 -32.83
CA VAL A 449 -11.92 -3.38 -33.33
C VAL A 449 -10.72 -3.12 -32.42
N ILE A 450 -9.64 -3.87 -32.66
CA ILE A 450 -8.48 -3.98 -31.75
C ILE A 450 -7.79 -2.66 -31.35
N ASN A 451 -8.02 -1.55 -32.06
CA ASN A 451 -7.46 -0.24 -31.72
C ASN A 451 -8.32 0.56 -30.73
N ILE A 452 -9.52 0.07 -30.41
CA ILE A 452 -10.45 0.72 -29.47
C ILE A 452 -10.30 0.09 -28.09
N PHE A 453 -10.27 0.95 -27.08
CA PHE A 453 -10.17 0.60 -25.67
C PHE A 453 -11.29 1.28 -24.89
N TYR A 454 -11.73 0.61 -23.83
CA TYR A 454 -12.62 1.12 -22.81
C TYR A 454 -11.88 1.06 -21.49
N ALA A 455 -11.56 2.24 -20.94
CA ALA A 455 -10.65 2.35 -19.81
C ALA A 455 -11.28 3.20 -18.71
N GLY A 456 -11.24 2.66 -17.50
CA GLY A 456 -11.76 3.29 -16.30
C GLY A 456 -10.81 4.33 -15.71
N CYS A 457 -11.35 5.08 -14.76
CA CYS A 457 -10.66 5.98 -13.88
C CYS A 457 -11.47 6.10 -12.59
N TYR A 458 -10.85 6.57 -11.51
CA TYR A 458 -11.49 6.68 -10.21
C TYR A 458 -12.72 7.58 -10.29
N GLY A 459 -13.65 7.37 -9.37
CA GLY A 459 -14.90 8.13 -9.33
C GLY A 459 -15.87 7.78 -10.45
N GLY A 460 -15.77 6.58 -11.03
CA GLY A 460 -16.70 6.09 -12.07
C GLY A 460 -16.47 6.68 -13.45
N ALA A 461 -15.35 7.37 -13.66
CA ALA A 461 -14.97 7.86 -14.98
C ALA A 461 -14.60 6.68 -15.91
N LEU A 462 -15.09 6.71 -17.14
CA LEU A 462 -14.97 5.68 -18.16
C LEU A 462 -14.88 6.33 -19.54
N ASP A 463 -13.81 6.03 -20.26
CA ASP A 463 -13.56 6.56 -21.59
C ASP A 463 -13.55 5.45 -22.64
N ARG A 464 -14.12 5.74 -23.81
CA ARG A 464 -13.79 5.05 -25.07
C ARG A 464 -12.61 5.78 -25.70
N PHE A 465 -11.55 5.05 -26.01
CA PHE A 465 -10.31 5.57 -26.58
C PHE A 465 -9.96 4.84 -27.87
N ASP A 466 -9.69 5.59 -28.94
CA ASP A 466 -9.11 5.06 -30.17
C ASP A 466 -7.61 5.36 -30.17
N TYR A 467 -6.81 4.31 -30.06
CA TYR A 467 -5.35 4.41 -29.96
C TYR A 467 -4.69 4.95 -31.24
N VAL A 468 -5.29 4.73 -32.42
CA VAL A 468 -4.71 5.17 -33.69
C VAL A 468 -4.94 6.66 -33.91
N SER A 469 -6.17 7.14 -33.65
CA SER A 469 -6.51 8.55 -33.84
C SER A 469 -6.20 9.43 -32.62
N GLY A 470 -6.03 8.81 -31.43
CA GLY A 470 -5.96 9.50 -30.15
C GLY A 470 -7.31 10.04 -29.66
N GLN A 471 -8.41 9.74 -30.35
CA GLN A 471 -9.73 10.24 -29.98
C GLN A 471 -10.19 9.63 -28.65
N ARG A 472 -10.56 10.49 -27.70
CA ARG A 472 -11.16 10.12 -26.42
C ARG A 472 -12.60 10.62 -26.33
N ARG A 473 -13.51 9.75 -25.90
CA ARG A 473 -14.91 10.11 -25.63
C ARG A 473 -15.32 9.59 -24.25
N PRO A 474 -15.79 10.44 -23.33
CA PRO A 474 -16.35 9.98 -22.06
C PRO A 474 -17.65 9.21 -22.32
N VAL A 475 -17.78 8.06 -21.68
CA VAL A 475 -18.92 7.14 -21.81
C VAL A 475 -19.39 6.65 -20.44
N ASN A 476 -19.29 7.54 -19.43
CA ASN A 476 -19.74 7.28 -18.05
C ASN A 476 -21.22 6.88 -18.00
N VAL A 477 -21.58 5.99 -17.09
CA VAL A 477 -22.99 5.69 -16.77
C VAL A 477 -23.67 6.92 -16.17
N TRP A 478 -23.00 7.56 -15.22
CA TRP A 478 -23.48 8.73 -14.50
C TRP A 478 -22.31 9.70 -14.30
N PRO A 479 -22.34 10.91 -14.89
CA PRO A 479 -21.21 11.83 -14.83
C PRO A 479 -21.24 12.63 -13.52
N GLU A 480 -20.61 12.11 -12.48
CA GLU A 480 -20.49 12.77 -11.18
C GLU A 480 -19.15 12.45 -10.51
N ASN A 481 -18.49 13.44 -9.93
CA ASN A 481 -17.27 13.22 -9.15
C ASN A 481 -17.68 12.91 -7.69
N PRO A 482 -17.42 11.69 -7.18
CA PRO A 482 -17.85 11.31 -5.83
C PRO A 482 -16.96 11.87 -4.71
N MET A 483 -15.84 12.54 -5.03
CA MET A 483 -14.95 13.07 -4.01
C MET A 483 -15.67 14.07 -3.09
N GLY A 484 -15.53 13.87 -1.78
CA GLY A 484 -16.18 14.66 -0.74
C GLY A 484 -17.56 14.14 -0.30
N TRP A 485 -18.17 13.23 -1.04
CA TRP A 485 -19.50 12.67 -0.73
C TRP A 485 -19.39 11.36 0.03
N SER A 486 -20.33 11.12 0.95
CA SER A 486 -20.48 9.79 1.55
C SER A 486 -21.31 8.88 0.65
N SER A 487 -21.13 7.57 0.77
CA SER A 487 -21.76 6.60 -0.13
C SER A 487 -23.29 6.69 -0.16
N LYS A 488 -23.91 7.06 0.97
CA LYS A 488 -25.38 7.22 1.07
C LYS A 488 -25.91 8.41 0.26
N ASP A 489 -25.05 9.38 -0.04
CA ASP A 489 -25.41 10.59 -0.77
C ASP A 489 -25.19 10.42 -2.30
N LEU A 490 -24.51 9.33 -2.70
CA LEU A 490 -24.23 9.03 -4.10
C LEU A 490 -25.40 8.29 -4.74
N LYS A 491 -25.84 8.78 -5.91
CA LYS A 491 -26.87 8.13 -6.71
C LYS A 491 -26.39 6.78 -7.28
N GLU A 492 -25.24 6.81 -7.93
CA GLU A 492 -24.55 5.62 -8.43
C GLU A 492 -23.23 5.49 -7.69
N ARG A 493 -23.12 4.46 -6.84
CA ARG A 493 -21.91 4.17 -6.08
C ARG A 493 -20.97 3.40 -6.98
N VAL A 494 -19.90 4.06 -7.42
CA VAL A 494 -18.86 3.42 -8.21
C VAL A 494 -17.58 3.42 -7.40
N GLN A 495 -16.97 2.24 -7.28
CA GLN A 495 -15.75 2.04 -6.53
C GLN A 495 -14.53 2.63 -7.26
N TRP A 496 -13.43 2.84 -6.55
CA TRP A 496 -12.14 3.30 -7.10
C TRP A 496 -11.68 2.53 -8.35
N THR A 497 -11.99 1.23 -8.38
CA THR A 497 -11.90 0.36 -9.54
C THR A 497 -13.23 -0.34 -9.73
N PHE A 498 -13.69 -0.46 -10.97
CA PHE A 498 -14.96 -1.10 -11.29
C PHE A 498 -14.83 -1.92 -12.58
N PRO A 499 -15.55 -3.06 -12.69
CA PRO A 499 -15.61 -3.89 -13.88
C PRO A 499 -15.90 -3.10 -15.15
N ILE A 500 -15.12 -3.36 -16.20
CA ILE A 500 -15.41 -2.98 -17.59
C ILE A 500 -15.15 -4.22 -18.41
N VAL A 501 -16.19 -4.92 -18.85
CA VAL A 501 -16.04 -6.25 -19.46
C VAL A 501 -16.93 -6.41 -20.69
N PHE A 502 -16.41 -7.09 -21.70
CA PHE A 502 -17.21 -7.52 -22.84
C PHE A 502 -17.85 -8.89 -22.59
N SER A 503 -18.99 -9.13 -23.24
CA SER A 503 -19.52 -10.49 -23.37
C SER A 503 -18.48 -11.40 -24.05
N ARG A 504 -18.32 -12.61 -23.53
CA ARG A 504 -17.44 -13.64 -24.10
C ARG A 504 -18.15 -14.57 -25.09
N SER A 505 -19.46 -14.41 -25.22
CA SER A 505 -20.31 -15.16 -26.14
C SER A 505 -21.40 -14.26 -26.72
N GLY A 506 -21.92 -14.58 -27.89
CA GLY A 506 -22.99 -13.82 -28.52
C GLY A 506 -22.58 -12.41 -29.01
N PRO A 507 -23.55 -11.49 -29.17
CA PRO A 507 -23.30 -10.15 -29.72
C PRO A 507 -22.40 -9.30 -28.83
N LYS A 508 -21.58 -8.45 -29.46
CA LYS A 508 -20.73 -7.46 -28.79
C LYS A 508 -21.53 -6.59 -27.81
N THR A 509 -21.34 -6.86 -26.53
CA THR A 509 -22.03 -6.17 -25.44
C THR A 509 -20.98 -5.77 -24.40
N LEU A 510 -20.97 -4.49 -24.03
CA LEU A 510 -20.10 -3.93 -23.00
C LEU A 510 -20.90 -3.84 -21.69
N TYR A 511 -20.28 -4.25 -20.59
CA TYR A 511 -20.83 -4.14 -19.25
C TYR A 511 -19.92 -3.31 -18.35
N THR A 512 -20.54 -2.58 -17.43
CA THR A 512 -19.87 -1.89 -16.32
C THR A 512 -20.76 -1.93 -15.07
N THR A 513 -20.23 -1.53 -13.92
CA THR A 513 -20.97 -1.62 -12.65
C THR A 513 -20.87 -0.40 -11.75
N SER A 514 -21.96 -0.18 -11.01
CA SER A 514 -22.03 0.63 -9.78
C SER A 514 -22.45 -0.32 -8.64
N GLN A 515 -23.41 0.05 -7.79
CA GLN A 515 -24.23 -0.92 -7.06
C GLN A 515 -25.19 -1.71 -7.97
N HIS A 516 -25.28 -1.31 -9.24
CA HIS A 516 -26.07 -1.96 -10.30
C HIS A 516 -25.16 -2.51 -11.41
N VAL A 517 -25.72 -3.38 -12.25
CA VAL A 517 -25.10 -3.83 -13.50
C VAL A 517 -25.67 -3.04 -14.68
N TRP A 518 -24.77 -2.49 -15.50
CA TRP A 518 -25.07 -1.66 -16.65
C TRP A 518 -24.63 -2.33 -17.94
N LYS A 519 -25.43 -2.19 -18.99
CA LYS A 519 -25.22 -2.80 -20.30
C LYS A 519 -25.21 -1.73 -21.40
N SER A 520 -24.31 -1.86 -22.37
CA SER A 520 -24.28 -1.05 -23.58
C SER A 520 -24.02 -1.92 -24.82
N THR A 521 -24.76 -1.64 -25.89
CA THR A 521 -24.59 -2.26 -27.21
C THR A 521 -24.21 -1.25 -28.29
N ASN A 522 -23.92 0.01 -27.90
CA ASN A 522 -23.62 1.12 -28.79
C ASN A 522 -22.36 1.88 -28.35
N GLU A 523 -21.33 1.11 -27.96
CA GLU A 523 -20.03 1.65 -27.59
C GLU A 523 -20.09 2.69 -26.45
N GLY A 524 -20.95 2.47 -25.46
CA GLY A 524 -21.11 3.37 -24.31
C GLY A 524 -21.79 4.71 -24.64
N GLN A 525 -22.43 4.85 -25.80
CA GLN A 525 -23.27 6.04 -26.09
C GLN A 525 -24.49 6.11 -25.17
N SER A 526 -25.03 4.96 -24.76
CA SER A 526 -26.06 4.85 -23.73
C SER A 526 -25.89 3.59 -22.91
N TRP A 527 -26.42 3.61 -21.69
CA TRP A 527 -26.40 2.49 -20.74
C TRP A 527 -27.81 2.11 -20.30
N GLU A 528 -28.09 0.81 -20.32
CA GLU A 528 -29.29 0.20 -19.77
C GLU A 528 -28.96 -0.40 -18.41
N ARG A 529 -29.77 -0.09 -17.39
CA ARG A 529 -29.67 -0.75 -16.08
C ARG A 529 -30.35 -2.11 -16.16
N ILE A 530 -29.60 -3.18 -15.92
CA ILE A 530 -30.11 -4.57 -16.01
C ILE A 530 -30.07 -5.29 -14.66
N SER A 531 -30.13 -4.57 -13.56
CA SER A 531 -30.23 -5.14 -12.22
C SER A 531 -30.90 -4.17 -11.24
N PRO A 532 -31.47 -4.66 -10.13
CA PRO A 532 -31.68 -3.84 -8.93
C PRO A 532 -30.33 -3.52 -8.26
N ASP A 533 -30.35 -2.81 -7.13
CA ASP A 533 -29.19 -2.71 -6.25
C ASP A 533 -28.86 -4.13 -5.76
N LEU A 534 -27.68 -4.64 -6.13
CA LEU A 534 -27.28 -6.01 -5.84
C LEU A 534 -26.58 -6.15 -4.48
N THR A 535 -26.42 -5.05 -3.75
CA THR A 535 -25.69 -4.97 -2.48
C THR A 535 -26.64 -5.10 -1.27
N ARG A 536 -26.09 -5.36 -0.08
CA ARG A 536 -26.81 -5.25 1.21
C ARG A 536 -27.18 -3.82 1.54
N ALA A 537 -26.36 -2.85 1.11
CA ALA A 537 -26.54 -1.43 1.35
C ALA A 537 -26.82 -1.06 2.83
N GLU A 538 -26.12 -1.72 3.76
CA GLU A 538 -26.30 -1.50 5.20
C GLU A 538 -25.97 -0.03 5.55
N PRO A 539 -26.91 0.78 6.08
CA PRO A 539 -26.72 2.22 6.26
C PRO A 539 -25.47 2.60 7.06
N SER A 540 -25.13 1.83 8.09
CA SER A 540 -23.96 2.08 8.95
C SER A 540 -22.61 2.00 8.22
N THR A 541 -22.59 1.39 7.04
CA THR A 541 -21.38 1.26 6.20
C THR A 541 -21.25 2.35 5.15
N MET A 542 -22.22 3.26 5.02
CA MET A 542 -22.26 4.27 3.96
C MET A 542 -21.99 5.70 4.45
N GLU A 543 -21.52 5.83 5.69
CA GLU A 543 -21.29 7.09 6.38
C GLU A 543 -19.95 7.76 6.00
N ALA A 544 -19.72 8.96 6.53
CA ALA A 544 -18.52 9.73 6.23
C ALA A 544 -17.23 9.11 6.83
N SER A 545 -16.23 8.89 5.99
CA SER A 545 -14.92 8.31 6.36
C SER A 545 -13.86 9.36 6.75
N GLY A 546 -12.85 8.93 7.51
CA GLY A 546 -11.65 9.71 7.90
C GLY A 546 -11.47 9.90 9.41
N GLY A 547 -12.54 9.70 10.20
CA GLY A 547 -12.48 9.79 11.66
C GLY A 547 -12.84 11.19 12.20
N PRO A 548 -12.42 11.51 13.44
CA PRO A 548 -12.88 12.69 14.16
C PRO A 548 -12.19 14.00 13.77
N ILE A 549 -10.95 13.97 13.24
CA ILE A 549 -10.17 15.19 12.96
C ILE A 549 -10.25 15.57 11.47
N THR A 550 -9.67 14.74 10.60
CA THR A 550 -9.67 14.98 9.15
C THR A 550 -10.52 13.94 8.42
N LYS A 551 -11.50 14.40 7.64
CA LYS A 551 -12.29 13.51 6.78
C LYS A 551 -11.48 13.12 5.53
N ASP A 552 -11.72 11.91 5.02
CA ASP A 552 -11.16 11.41 3.76
C ASP A 552 -12.25 10.71 2.95
N GLN A 553 -12.64 11.36 1.85
CA GLN A 553 -13.68 10.92 0.92
C GLN A 553 -13.14 11.06 -0.49
N THR A 554 -12.22 10.17 -0.86
CA THR A 554 -11.55 10.25 -2.18
C THR A 554 -12.17 9.33 -3.22
N GLY A 555 -13.09 8.45 -2.81
CA GLY A 555 -13.74 7.46 -3.66
C GLY A 555 -13.21 6.03 -3.46
N VAL A 556 -12.13 5.82 -2.70
CA VAL A 556 -11.69 4.47 -2.26
C VAL A 556 -12.59 3.92 -1.16
N GLU A 557 -13.29 4.81 -0.46
CA GLU A 557 -14.21 4.52 0.63
C GLU A 557 -15.65 4.28 0.12
N THR A 558 -15.91 4.44 -1.19
CA THR A 558 -17.25 4.27 -1.76
C THR A 558 -17.68 2.82 -1.63
N TYR A 559 -18.79 2.57 -0.94
CA TYR A 559 -19.23 1.23 -0.55
C TYR A 559 -20.73 1.24 -0.23
N PRO A 560 -21.48 0.15 -0.41
CA PRO A 560 -21.10 -1.06 -1.14
C PRO A 560 -21.39 -0.95 -2.64
N THR A 561 -20.70 -1.77 -3.44
CA THR A 561 -20.75 -1.79 -4.91
C THR A 561 -20.72 -3.21 -5.47
N VAL A 562 -21.12 -3.39 -6.71
CA VAL A 562 -20.81 -4.61 -7.49
C VAL A 562 -19.35 -4.50 -7.93
N PHE A 563 -18.47 -5.14 -7.16
CA PHE A 563 -17.02 -5.05 -7.29
C PHE A 563 -16.45 -5.95 -8.39
N ALA A 564 -17.13 -7.06 -8.69
CA ALA A 564 -16.73 -8.02 -9.71
C ALA A 564 -17.91 -8.41 -10.61
N LEU A 565 -17.65 -8.53 -11.91
CA LEU A 565 -18.61 -9.00 -12.90
C LEU A 565 -17.91 -9.98 -13.85
N ALA A 566 -18.52 -11.15 -14.07
CA ALA A 566 -18.05 -12.16 -15.01
C ALA A 566 -19.13 -12.53 -16.02
N THR A 567 -18.74 -12.60 -17.30
CA THR A 567 -19.59 -13.02 -18.42
C THR A 567 -19.32 -14.48 -18.75
N SER A 568 -20.38 -15.25 -19.04
CA SER A 568 -20.23 -16.65 -19.44
C SER A 568 -19.64 -16.76 -20.85
N PRO A 569 -18.65 -17.65 -21.07
CA PRO A 569 -18.13 -17.95 -22.40
C PRO A 569 -19.08 -18.82 -23.24
N HIS A 570 -20.18 -19.34 -22.67
CA HIS A 570 -21.07 -20.27 -23.34
C HIS A 570 -22.48 -19.72 -23.61
N ASP A 571 -22.95 -18.81 -22.77
CA ASP A 571 -24.31 -18.25 -22.88
C ASP A 571 -24.28 -16.75 -22.59
N PRO A 572 -24.62 -15.87 -23.56
CA PRO A 572 -24.60 -14.42 -23.38
C PRO A 572 -25.59 -13.91 -22.33
N ASN A 573 -26.57 -14.73 -21.92
CA ASN A 573 -27.56 -14.36 -20.91
C ASN A 573 -27.12 -14.66 -19.48
N VAL A 574 -25.97 -15.32 -19.30
CA VAL A 574 -25.45 -15.70 -17.98
C VAL A 574 -24.36 -14.75 -17.52
N LEU A 575 -24.64 -14.01 -16.44
CA LEU A 575 -23.70 -13.11 -15.78
C LEU A 575 -23.62 -13.44 -14.28
N TRP A 576 -22.43 -13.31 -13.71
CA TRP A 576 -22.18 -13.43 -12.28
C TRP A 576 -21.68 -12.11 -11.73
N ALA A 577 -22.30 -11.63 -10.65
CA ALA A 577 -21.94 -10.40 -9.96
C ALA A 577 -21.51 -10.72 -8.53
N GLY A 578 -20.37 -10.18 -8.10
CA GLY A 578 -19.89 -10.24 -6.73
C GLY A 578 -19.79 -8.84 -6.14
N THR A 579 -20.35 -8.62 -4.96
CA THR A 579 -20.31 -7.34 -4.26
C THR A 579 -19.20 -7.28 -3.23
N ASP A 580 -18.70 -6.07 -2.93
CA ASP A 580 -17.69 -5.86 -1.87
C ASP A 580 -18.25 -6.03 -0.44
N ASP A 581 -19.57 -6.24 -0.30
CA ASP A 581 -20.27 -6.60 0.94
C ASP A 581 -20.68 -8.09 1.04
N GLY A 582 -20.13 -8.92 0.16
CA GLY A 582 -20.15 -10.38 0.29
C GLY A 582 -21.44 -11.05 -0.20
N ILE A 583 -22.07 -10.52 -1.25
CA ILE A 583 -23.15 -11.19 -1.98
C ILE A 583 -22.60 -11.67 -3.33
N VAL A 584 -23.00 -12.87 -3.75
CA VAL A 584 -22.75 -13.39 -5.10
C VAL A 584 -24.08 -13.71 -5.77
N GLN A 585 -24.38 -13.02 -6.85
CA GLN A 585 -25.63 -13.21 -7.59
C GLN A 585 -25.38 -13.65 -9.03
N VAL A 586 -26.33 -14.41 -9.57
CA VAL A 586 -26.32 -14.86 -10.95
C VAL A 586 -27.63 -14.48 -11.65
N THR A 587 -27.51 -14.03 -12.89
CA THR A 587 -28.63 -13.97 -13.84
C THR A 587 -28.43 -15.02 -14.92
N ARG A 588 -29.52 -15.59 -15.43
CA ARG A 588 -29.53 -16.54 -16.56
C ARG A 588 -30.45 -16.11 -17.70
N ASP A 589 -30.97 -14.88 -17.63
CA ASP A 589 -31.93 -14.30 -18.56
C ASP A 589 -31.52 -12.88 -18.98
N GLY A 590 -30.22 -12.62 -19.00
CA GLY A 590 -29.65 -11.36 -19.51
C GLY A 590 -29.85 -10.17 -18.58
N GLY A 591 -30.10 -10.41 -17.30
CA GLY A 591 -30.30 -9.41 -16.25
C GLY A 591 -31.75 -9.13 -15.89
N ALA A 592 -32.72 -9.85 -16.47
CA ALA A 592 -34.12 -9.65 -16.11
C ALA A 592 -34.40 -10.09 -14.66
N ASN A 593 -33.78 -11.20 -14.22
CA ASN A 593 -33.83 -11.69 -12.86
C ASN A 593 -32.43 -12.03 -12.34
N TRP A 594 -32.19 -11.73 -11.06
CA TRP A 594 -30.97 -12.05 -10.34
C TRP A 594 -31.29 -12.93 -9.13
N THR A 595 -30.45 -13.93 -8.88
CA THR A 595 -30.61 -14.90 -7.79
C THR A 595 -29.33 -14.96 -6.99
N ASP A 596 -29.43 -14.80 -5.67
CA ASP A 596 -28.34 -15.02 -4.70
C ASP A 596 -27.99 -16.51 -4.61
N VAL A 597 -26.70 -16.84 -4.47
CA VAL A 597 -26.17 -18.21 -4.65
C VAL A 597 -25.65 -18.82 -3.35
#